data_AF-A0A397G863-F1
#
_entry.id   AF-A0A397G863-F1
#
_cell.length_a   1.000
_cell.length_b   1.000
_cell.length_c   1.000
_cell.angle_alpha   90.00
_cell.angle_beta   90.00
_cell.angle_gamma   90.00
#
_symmetry.space_group_name_H-M   'P 1'
#
loop_
_entity.id
_entity.type
_entity.pdbx_description
1 polymer ?
#
loop_
_entity_poly.entity_id
_entity_poly.type
_entity_poly.pdbx_seq_one_letter_code
_entity_poly.pdbx_strand_id
1 'polypeptide(L)'
;MIIVKVRQTLQNVDPRLDFEETQIAAEILSCGDKNIRKVGKNADQILFIARFISTYTTFYKAEIPAKYWGELFNGLPKVNSVEIKRWPGKMI
;
A
#
# COMPACT_ATOMS: atom_id res chain seq x y z
N MET A 1 11.40 10.01 -1.47
CA MET A 1 12.10 8.74 -1.76
C MET A 1 11.09 7.80 -2.41
N ILE A 2 11.33 7.37 -3.65
CA ILE A 2 10.45 6.41 -4.35
C ILE A 2 11.08 5.03 -4.19
N ILE A 3 10.39 4.09 -3.54
CA ILE A 3 10.83 2.70 -3.39
C ILE A 3 9.89 1.83 -4.19
N VAL A 4 10.40 1.25 -5.28
CA VAL A 4 9.68 0.25 -6.08
C VAL A 4 10.03 -1.11 -5.53
N LYS A 5 9.05 -1.80 -4.96
CA LYS A 5 9.22 -3.17 -4.47
C LYS A 5 8.22 -4.08 -5.16
N VAL A 6 8.73 -4.96 -6.02
CA VAL A 6 7.96 -6.06 -6.60
C VAL A 6 8.01 -7.22 -5.62
N ARG A 7 6.87 -7.61 -5.05
CA ARG A 7 6.76 -8.84 -4.24
C ARG A 7 5.86 -9.83 -4.97
N GLN A 8 6.33 -11.08 -5.04
CA GLN A 8 5.62 -12.21 -5.61
C GLN A 8 4.32 -12.49 -4.84
N THR A 9 3.32 -12.93 -5.60
CA THR A 9 1.95 -13.27 -5.22
C THR A 9 1.87 -14.05 -3.90
N LEU A 10 0.98 -13.61 -3.00
CA LEU A 10 0.56 -14.38 -1.84
C LEU A 10 -0.10 -15.67 -2.35
N GLN A 11 0.54 -16.83 -2.14
CA GLN A 11 0.08 -18.12 -2.68
C GLN A 11 -1.16 -18.69 -1.98
N ASN A 12 -1.66 -18.04 -0.92
CA ASN A 12 -2.62 -18.64 0.02
C ASN A 12 -3.97 -17.92 0.07
N VAL A 13 -4.35 -17.16 -0.96
CA VAL A 13 -5.63 -16.47 -0.94
C VAL A 13 -6.50 -16.93 -2.10
N ASP A 14 -7.66 -17.51 -1.77
CA ASP A 14 -8.67 -17.92 -2.75
C ASP A 14 -9.16 -16.66 -3.48
N PRO A 15 -8.98 -16.57 -4.81
CA PRO A 15 -9.44 -15.44 -5.62
C PRO A 15 -10.97 -15.21 -5.55
N ARG A 16 -11.74 -16.19 -5.03
CA ARG A 16 -13.20 -16.12 -4.88
C ARG A 16 -13.66 -15.42 -3.60
N LEU A 17 -12.75 -15.14 -2.67
CA LEU A 17 -13.04 -14.38 -1.47
C LEU A 17 -12.48 -12.97 -1.69
N ASP A 18 -13.30 -11.93 -1.56
CA ASP A 18 -13.02 -10.49 -1.82
C ASP A 18 -11.82 -9.87 -1.04
N PHE A 19 -10.91 -10.69 -0.50
CA PHE A 19 -9.70 -10.32 0.24
C PHE A 19 -8.59 -9.73 -0.65
N GLU A 20 -8.75 -9.68 -1.96
CA GLU A 20 -7.70 -9.23 -2.87
C GLU A 20 -7.35 -7.75 -2.67
N GLU A 21 -8.35 -6.88 -2.47
CA GLU A 21 -8.10 -5.46 -2.19
C GLU A 21 -7.49 -5.24 -0.81
N THR A 22 -7.90 -6.06 0.18
CA THR A 22 -7.29 -6.07 1.51
C THR A 22 -5.81 -6.47 1.46
N GLN A 23 -5.43 -7.42 0.60
CA GLN A 23 -4.02 -7.79 0.41
C GLN A 23 -3.20 -6.64 -0.17
N ILE A 24 -3.74 -5.92 -1.15
CA ILE A 24 -3.09 -4.75 -1.74
C ILE A 24 -2.84 -3.70 -0.64
N ALA A 25 -3.84 -3.47 0.22
CA ALA A 25 -3.70 -2.56 1.35
C ALA A 25 -2.64 -3.02 2.35
N ALA A 26 -2.67 -4.29 2.75
CA ALA A 26 -1.68 -4.85 3.67
C ALA A 26 -0.26 -4.75 3.11
N GLU A 27 -0.07 -5.04 1.81
CA GLU A 27 1.25 -5.00 1.17
C GLU A 27 1.78 -3.56 1.09
N ILE A 28 0.96 -2.58 0.69
CA ILE A 28 1.33 -1.15 0.70
C ILE A 28 1.74 -0.71 2.11
N LEU A 29 0.93 -1.01 3.13
CA LEU A 29 1.21 -0.60 4.51
C LEU A 29 2.50 -1.26 5.03
N SER A 30 2.70 -2.56 4.76
CA SER A 30 3.91 -3.27 5.17
C SER A 30 5.18 -2.74 4.47
N CYS A 31 5.04 -2.26 3.22
CA CYS A 31 6.12 -1.64 2.49
C CYS A 31 6.50 -0.28 3.11
N GLY A 32 5.50 0.54 3.42
CA GLY A 32 5.70 1.83 4.08
C GLY A 32 6.30 1.72 5.48
N ASP A 33 5.87 0.74 6.28
CA ASP A 33 6.45 0.46 7.61
C ASP A 33 7.93 0.07 7.50
N LYS A 34 8.29 -0.79 6.53
CA LYS A 34 9.70 -1.15 6.28
C LYS A 34 10.56 0.06 5.92
N ASN A 35 10.02 1.01 5.17
CA ASN A 35 10.73 2.22 4.81
C ASN A 35 10.98 3.10 6.05
N ILE A 36 9.98 3.22 6.93
CA ILE A 36 10.14 3.96 8.20
C ILE A 36 11.19 3.32 9.09
N ARG A 37 11.15 1.99 9.25
CA ARG A 37 12.17 1.28 10.05
C ARG A 37 13.58 1.46 9.51
N LYS A 38 13.75 1.52 8.19
CA LYS A 38 15.05 1.78 7.55
C LYS A 38 15.54 3.21 7.78
N VAL A 39 14.65 4.19 7.76
CA VAL A 39 15.00 5.62 7.91
C VAL A 39 15.02 6.04 9.39
N GLY A 40 14.39 5.30 10.28
CA GLY A 40 14.32 5.56 11.72
C GLY A 40 13.40 6.72 12.10
N LYS A 41 12.57 7.22 11.17
CA LYS A 41 11.60 8.30 11.44
C LYS A 41 10.37 8.19 10.56
N ASN A 42 9.24 8.68 11.06
CA ASN A 42 8.03 8.84 10.28
C ASN A 42 8.24 9.90 9.20
N ALA A 43 7.79 9.60 7.98
CA ALA A 43 7.90 10.48 6.83
C ALA A 43 6.69 10.31 5.92
N ASP A 44 6.41 11.35 5.15
CA ASP A 44 5.43 11.27 4.06
C ASP A 44 5.96 10.30 3.00
N GLN A 45 5.09 9.40 2.54
CA GLN A 45 5.45 8.36 1.59
C GLN A 45 4.44 8.31 0.45
N ILE A 46 4.95 8.22 -0.78
CA ILE A 46 4.17 7.88 -1.96
C ILE A 46 4.57 6.46 -2.35
N LEU A 47 3.61 5.53 -2.27
CA LEU A 47 3.81 4.12 -2.54
C LEU A 47 2.99 3.69 -3.75
N PHE A 48 3.57 2.79 -4.53
CA PHE A 48 2.95 2.18 -5.69
C PHE A 48 2.99 0.66 -5.56
N ILE A 49 1.96 0.01 -6.08
CA ILE A 49 1.90 -1.44 -6.21
C ILE A 49 1.30 -1.79 -7.56
N ALA A 50 1.87 -2.81 -8.20
CA ALA A 50 1.35 -3.39 -9.44
C ALA A 50 0.74 -4.75 -9.13
N ARG A 51 -0.51 -4.93 -9.53
CA ARG A 51 -1.22 -6.20 -9.49
C ARG A 51 -1.24 -6.81 -10.88
N PHE A 52 -0.78 -8.05 -10.99
CA PHE A 52 -0.76 -8.81 -12.24
C PHE A 52 -1.80 -9.93 -12.18
N ILE A 53 -2.76 -9.92 -13.10
CA ILE A 53 -3.77 -10.97 -13.27
C ILE A 53 -3.66 -11.43 -14.73
N SER A 54 -2.99 -12.56 -14.97
CA SER A 54 -2.71 -13.03 -16.33
C SER A 54 -2.03 -11.92 -17.16
N THR A 55 -2.65 -11.48 -18.25
CA THR A 55 -2.17 -10.40 -19.13
C THR A 55 -2.53 -9.00 -18.65
N TYR A 56 -3.36 -8.86 -17.61
CA TYR A 56 -3.82 -7.58 -17.11
C TYR A 56 -2.96 -7.08 -15.96
N THR A 57 -2.49 -5.84 -16.05
CA THR A 57 -1.79 -5.15 -14.97
C THR A 57 -2.64 -3.99 -14.47
N THR A 58 -2.88 -3.93 -13.17
CA THR A 58 -3.51 -2.78 -12.51
C THR A 58 -2.51 -2.16 -11.55
N PHE A 59 -2.26 -0.86 -11.67
CA PHE A 59 -1.43 -0.16 -10.68
C PHE A 59 -2.31 0.51 -9.65
N TYR A 60 -1.77 0.65 -8.45
CA TYR A 60 -2.38 1.43 -7.37
C TYR A 60 -1.33 2.38 -6.81
N LYS A 61 -1.82 3.51 -6.31
CA LYS A 61 -1.04 4.56 -5.67
C LYS A 61 -1.65 4.87 -4.31
N ALA A 62 -0.79 5.05 -3.31
CA ALA A 62 -1.16 5.54 -1.99
C ALA A 62 -0.23 6.68 -1.59
N GLU A 63 -0.82 7.76 -1.07
CA GLU A 63 -0.10 8.86 -0.44
C GLU A 63 -0.37 8.77 1.06
N ILE A 64 0.68 8.49 1.84
CA ILE A 64 0.57 8.21 3.26
C ILE A 64 1.33 9.27 4.05
N PRO A 65 0.64 10.12 4.82
CA PRO A 65 1.30 11.17 5.59
C PRO A 65 2.08 10.61 6.78
N ALA A 66 3.14 11.28 7.20
CA ALA A 66 3.96 10.95 8.37
C ALA A 66 3.11 10.76 9.64
N LYS A 67 2.04 11.57 9.78
CA LYS A 67 1.11 11.52 10.91
C LYS A 67 0.36 10.20 11.01
N TYR A 68 -0.04 9.61 9.87
CA TYR A 68 -0.72 8.32 9.86
C TYR A 68 0.14 7.22 10.49
N TRP A 69 1.43 7.20 10.19
CA TRP A 69 2.36 6.23 10.77
C TRP A 69 2.54 6.39 12.28
N GLY A 70 2.52 7.63 12.77
CA GLY A 70 2.53 7.91 14.20
C GLY A 70 1.28 7.37 14.89
N GLU A 71 0.10 7.54 14.30
CA GLU A 71 -1.13 6.94 14.81
C GLU A 71 -1.08 5.42 14.79
N LEU A 72 -0.65 4.83 13.67
CA LEU A 72 -0.58 3.39 13.47
C LEU A 72 0.34 2.71 14.50
N PHE A 73 1.45 3.36 14.87
CA PHE A 73 2.34 2.87 15.92
C PHE A 73 1.68 2.91 17.31
N ASN A 74 0.88 3.93 17.58
CA ASN A 74 0.17 4.09 18.86
C ASN A 74 -1.13 3.26 18.94
N GLY A 75 -1.56 2.65 17.83
CA GLY A 75 -2.76 1.81 17.77
C GLY A 75 -3.54 2.00 16.47
N LEU A 76 -4.86 1.86 16.55
CA LEU A 76 -5.73 2.05 15.38
C LEU A 76 -5.80 3.55 15.02
N PRO A 77 -5.50 3.95 13.77
CA PRO A 77 -5.67 5.33 13.31
C PRO A 77 -7.13 5.79 13.41
N LYS A 78 -7.32 7.03 13.88
CA LYS A 78 -8.66 7.61 14.10
C LYS A 78 -8.84 8.95 13.39
N VAL A 79 -7.75 9.70 13.20
CA VAL A 79 -7.80 11.04 12.61
C VAL A 79 -7.28 11.01 11.19
N ASN A 80 -6.19 10.28 10.94
CA ASN A 80 -5.65 10.12 9.59
C ASN A 80 -6.18 8.84 8.95
N SER A 81 -6.71 8.96 7.74
CA SER A 81 -7.06 7.83 6.86
C SER A 81 -6.15 7.82 5.64
N VAL A 82 -6.00 6.64 5.04
CA VAL A 82 -5.22 6.43 3.81
C VAL A 82 -6.13 5.83 2.77
N GLU A 83 -6.17 6.48 1.60
CA GLU A 83 -6.85 5.96 0.42
C GLU A 83 -5.84 5.36 -0.55
N ILE A 84 -6.13 4.14 -1.02
CA ILE A 84 -5.36 3.47 -2.05
C ILE A 84 -6.20 3.53 -3.33
N LYS A 85 -5.71 4.25 -4.33
CA LYS A 85 -6.45 4.49 -5.58
C LYS A 85 -5.82 3.71 -6.73
N ARG A 86 -6.64 3.19 -7.64
CA ARG A 86 -6.15 2.68 -8.94
C ARG A 86 -5.44 3.80 -9.69
N TRP A 87 -4.37 3.45 -10.37
CA TRP A 87 -3.49 4.36 -11.08
C TRP A 87 -3.07 3.77 -12.44
N PRO A 88 -2.85 4.58 -13.48
CA PRO A 88 -3.37 5.94 -13.59
C PRO A 88 -4.89 5.91 -13.47
N GLY A 89 -5.47 6.90 -12.78
CA GLY A 89 -6.93 7.06 -12.75
C GLY A 89 -7.48 7.16 -14.18
N LYS A 90 -8.78 6.94 -14.38
CA LYS A 90 -9.40 7.20 -15.69
C LYS A 90 -8.93 8.59 -16.16
N MET A 91 -8.23 8.64 -17.30
CA MET A 91 -8.09 9.89 -18.04
C MET A 91 -9.50 10.20 -18.51
N ILE A 92 -10.17 11.12 -17.81
CA ILE A 92 -11.42 11.73 -18.26
C ILE A 92 -11.05 12.84 -19.24
#